data_AF-A0A3S4R1G6-F1
#
_entry.id   AF-A0A3S4R1G6-F1
#
_cell.length_a   1.000
_cell.length_b   1.000
_cell.length_c   1.000
_cell.angle_alpha   90.00
_cell.angle_beta   90.00
_cell.angle_gamma   90.00
#
_symmetry.space_group_name_H-M   'P 1'
#
loop_
_entity.id
_entity.type
_entity.pdbx_description
1 polymer ?
#
loop_
_entity_poly.entity_id
_entity_poly.type
_entity_poly.pdbx_seq_one_letter_code
_entity_poly.pdbx_strand_id
1 'polypeptide(L)'
;MPRFPRRRAALVLGAAAALVLSACSAGSAASSDSASASAAARRDLHGTVTPVANSLWATEAGLTRAAMSIEAEENAVVLDEAGLTYVEPRRSPGADLVVRRVLWDGTQAWTATVPVEVDTTGLTLELSQDPGLGVVALWFSAADPDTGGSAIILRSTRIMASDLTWFDLATGEQGNQDLRAEALTLRATASRSDGGLIGAMHTDSQDSSAGLTYLSADRTMVTSPWSALTDSEGGLPEVAQWTGSPLFVVETADSTASLHLGGVEVLTGLSTYPRITAGATRVAVADGDRLWLVDQQGVATELDTGGCDLGTERINMSSISSTHAYVGLARVDLLSGAVECLEALAPASGTDIMGALSDGSLLLYSTAEEGQEGAWLVPADRSAPRPLGSLDPVEVLSDRIVDTVLTEEGTTVVNAFDYRDLLPQD
;
A
#
# COMPACT_ATOMS: atom_id res chain seq x y z
N MET A 1 5.06 25.16 -51.18
CA MET A 1 6.12 26.16 -51.48
C MET A 1 5.54 27.54 -51.16
N PRO A 2 6.25 28.51 -50.54
CA PRO A 2 7.70 28.66 -50.29
C PRO A 2 8.07 28.57 -48.78
N ARG A 3 9.20 27.96 -48.38
CA ARG A 3 10.59 28.48 -48.26
C ARG A 3 10.79 29.63 -47.26
N PHE A 4 11.57 29.29 -46.21
CA PHE A 4 12.22 30.11 -45.17
C PHE A 4 12.78 31.48 -45.62
N PRO A 5 13.11 32.35 -44.64
CA PRO A 5 14.54 32.53 -44.39
C PRO A 5 14.95 32.54 -42.91
N ARG A 6 16.14 31.97 -42.69
CA ARG A 6 17.03 32.17 -41.53
C ARG A 6 17.39 33.66 -41.38
N ARG A 7 17.56 34.13 -40.13
CA ARG A 7 18.59 35.13 -39.80
C ARG A 7 19.31 34.77 -38.49
N ARG A 8 20.63 34.71 -38.62
CA ARG A 8 21.64 34.71 -37.55
C ARG A 8 21.75 36.14 -36.98
N ALA A 9 22.11 36.26 -35.71
CA ALA A 9 23.01 37.31 -35.22
C ALA A 9 23.64 36.85 -33.90
N ALA A 10 24.95 37.08 -33.79
CA ALA A 10 25.81 36.66 -32.70
C ALA A 10 26.38 37.89 -31.97
N LEU A 11 26.83 37.66 -30.73
CA LEU A 11 27.88 38.35 -29.95
C LEU A 11 27.75 39.84 -29.59
N VAL A 12 28.07 40.15 -28.32
CA VAL A 12 29.16 41.03 -27.77
C VAL A 12 29.03 40.92 -26.22
N LEU A 13 29.96 40.50 -25.35
CA LEU A 13 31.40 40.74 -25.03
C LEU A 13 31.70 42.02 -24.23
N GLY A 14 32.29 41.88 -23.03
CA GLY A 14 32.92 42.94 -22.23
C GLY A 14 32.85 42.65 -20.71
N ALA A 15 33.87 42.07 -20.07
CA ALA A 15 35.06 42.70 -19.46
C ALA A 15 34.74 43.57 -18.22
N ALA A 16 35.56 43.75 -17.18
CA ALA A 16 36.66 43.05 -16.50
C ALA A 16 37.10 43.98 -15.33
N ALA A 17 37.80 43.44 -14.32
CA ALA A 17 38.71 44.12 -13.36
C ALA A 17 38.09 44.98 -12.23
N ALA A 18 38.71 45.19 -11.06
CA ALA A 18 39.75 44.51 -10.26
C ALA A 18 39.86 45.25 -8.91
N LEU A 19 40.20 44.51 -7.84
CA LEU A 19 41.05 44.84 -6.66
C LEU A 19 41.14 46.27 -6.11
N VAL A 20 40.99 46.40 -4.77
CA VAL A 20 41.95 47.16 -3.91
C VAL A 20 42.08 46.52 -2.52
N LEU A 21 43.33 46.41 -2.05
CA LEU A 21 43.87 45.94 -0.77
C LEU A 21 43.86 47.01 0.34
N SER A 22 44.03 46.57 1.60
CA SER A 22 44.77 47.17 2.75
C SER A 22 43.96 47.07 4.07
N ALA A 23 44.50 46.85 5.28
CA ALA A 23 45.85 46.69 5.82
C ALA A 23 45.75 46.01 7.22
N CYS A 24 46.87 45.42 7.69
CA CYS A 24 47.06 44.91 9.04
C CYS A 24 47.39 46.01 10.06
N SER A 25 46.93 45.89 11.31
CA SER A 25 47.75 46.11 12.51
C SER A 25 47.07 45.59 13.80
N ALA A 26 47.91 45.07 14.70
CA ALA A 26 47.60 44.30 15.90
C ALA A 26 47.16 45.13 17.13
N GLY A 27 46.52 44.48 18.11
CA GLY A 27 46.51 44.94 19.50
C GLY A 27 45.41 44.42 20.42
N SER A 28 45.80 43.47 21.28
CA SER A 28 45.38 43.30 22.68
C SER A 28 44.05 42.60 23.04
N ALA A 29 44.22 41.72 24.04
CA ALA A 29 43.25 40.84 24.67
C ALA A 29 42.00 41.51 25.25
N ALA A 30 40.88 40.82 25.13
CA ALA A 30 39.87 40.72 26.19
C ALA A 30 39.19 39.35 26.07
N SER A 31 39.34 38.55 27.12
CA SER A 31 38.52 37.39 27.42
C SER A 31 37.07 37.83 27.61
N SER A 32 36.16 37.32 26.79
CA SER A 32 34.74 37.28 27.11
C SER A 32 34.22 35.91 26.75
N ASP A 33 33.96 35.11 27.78
CA ASP A 33 33.05 33.98 27.73
C ASP A 33 31.79 34.43 27.00
N SER A 34 31.54 33.82 25.86
CA SER A 34 30.29 33.92 25.14
C SER A 34 30.12 32.57 24.49
N ALA A 35 29.36 31.70 25.16
CA ALA A 35 28.83 30.49 24.57
C ALA A 35 28.22 30.86 23.22
N SER A 36 28.93 30.56 22.14
CA SER A 36 28.35 30.55 20.81
C SER A 36 27.43 29.36 20.80
N ALA A 37 26.18 29.58 21.21
CA ALA A 37 25.08 28.80 20.69
C ALA A 37 25.16 28.99 19.18
N SER A 38 25.78 28.03 18.49
CA SER A 38 25.62 27.85 17.06
C SER A 38 24.12 27.90 16.81
N ALA A 39 23.65 28.97 16.19
CA ALA A 39 22.30 29.03 15.66
C ALA A 39 22.17 27.81 14.75
N ALA A 40 21.46 26.78 15.23
CA ALA A 40 21.11 25.64 14.40
C ALA A 40 20.46 26.23 13.15
N ALA A 41 21.02 25.93 11.98
CA ALA A 41 20.40 26.26 10.71
C ALA A 41 18.93 25.82 10.82
N ARG A 42 18.01 26.76 10.61
CA ARG A 42 16.59 26.50 10.73
C ARG A 42 16.27 25.45 9.67
N ARG A 43 15.98 24.22 10.12
CA ARG A 43 15.55 23.14 9.24
C ARG A 43 14.24 23.58 8.58
N ASP A 44 14.21 23.61 7.26
CA ASP A 44 12.96 23.72 6.52
C ASP A 44 12.31 22.33 6.57
N LEU A 45 11.61 22.07 7.67
CA LEU A 45 10.86 20.82 7.84
C LEU A 45 9.66 20.84 6.90
N HIS A 46 9.48 19.75 6.16
CA HIS A 46 8.29 19.54 5.34
C HIS A 46 7.11 19.12 6.21
N GLY A 47 7.36 18.39 7.30
CA GLY A 47 6.37 18.13 8.34
C GLY A 47 5.99 19.41 9.11
N THR A 48 4.70 19.72 9.15
CA THR A 48 4.17 20.90 9.88
C THR A 48 3.34 20.54 11.11
N VAL A 49 2.94 19.28 11.25
CA VAL A 49 1.97 18.83 12.25
C VAL A 49 2.67 17.99 13.33
N THR A 50 2.24 18.11 14.59
CA THR A 50 2.63 17.13 15.62
C THR A 50 1.86 15.82 15.34
N PRO A 51 2.51 14.65 15.27
CA PRO A 51 1.82 13.37 15.21
C PRO A 51 0.82 13.21 16.37
N VAL A 52 -0.38 12.71 16.09
CA VAL A 52 -1.41 12.43 17.10
C VAL A 52 -0.96 11.29 18.01
N ALA A 53 -0.40 10.23 17.42
CA ALA A 53 0.28 9.16 18.12
C ALA A 53 1.78 9.26 17.85
N ASN A 54 2.59 9.16 18.90
CA ASN A 54 4.04 9.09 18.73
C ASN A 54 4.43 7.68 18.30
N SER A 55 5.22 7.60 17.24
CA SER A 55 5.94 6.40 16.87
C SER A 55 7.36 6.45 17.44
N LEU A 56 7.81 5.33 18.02
CA LEU A 56 9.18 5.20 18.53
C LEU A 56 10.17 5.33 17.39
N TRP A 57 9.90 4.68 16.26
CA TRP A 57 10.76 4.72 15.09
C TRP A 57 10.91 6.13 14.51
N ALA A 58 9.82 6.89 14.42
CA ALA A 58 9.84 8.24 13.87
C ALA A 58 10.72 9.14 14.74
N THR A 59 10.64 8.95 16.06
CA THR A 59 11.49 9.66 17.02
C THR A 59 12.97 9.30 16.86
N GLU A 60 13.30 8.01 16.72
CA GLU A 60 14.67 7.52 16.50
C GLU A 60 15.27 8.02 15.18
N ALA A 61 14.45 8.04 14.12
CA ALA A 61 14.81 8.59 12.81
C ALA A 61 14.87 10.13 12.79
N GLY A 62 14.47 10.81 13.88
CA GLY A 62 14.46 12.26 14.00
C GLY A 62 13.24 12.96 13.34
N LEU A 63 12.26 12.19 12.90
CA LEU A 63 10.98 12.63 12.34
C LEU A 63 10.00 13.05 13.44
N THR A 64 10.18 14.26 13.93
CA THR A 64 9.36 14.84 15.03
C THR A 64 8.12 15.60 14.55
N ARG A 65 7.97 15.76 13.24
CA ARG A 65 6.83 16.44 12.60
C ARG A 65 6.36 15.60 11.43
N ALA A 66 5.05 15.37 11.36
CA ALA A 66 4.43 14.71 10.22
C ALA A 66 3.96 15.77 9.21
N ALA A 67 3.93 15.42 7.93
CA ALA A 67 3.24 16.19 6.91
C ALA A 67 1.72 16.09 7.12
N MET A 68 1.26 14.94 7.62
CA MET A 68 -0.14 14.68 7.93
C MET A 68 -0.24 13.71 9.12
N SER A 69 -1.22 13.92 9.98
CA SER A 69 -1.57 12.98 11.05
C SER A 69 -3.09 12.97 11.21
N ILE A 70 -3.70 11.80 10.98
CA ILE A 70 -5.16 11.62 10.94
C ILE A 70 -5.55 10.52 11.90
N GLU A 71 -6.60 10.77 12.67
CA GLU A 71 -7.28 9.78 13.49
C GLU A 71 -8.51 9.24 12.75
N ALA A 72 -8.66 7.92 12.77
CA ALA A 72 -9.71 7.15 12.13
C ALA A 72 -10.33 6.17 13.12
N GLU A 73 -11.52 5.69 12.80
CA GLU A 73 -12.12 4.54 13.47
C GLU A 73 -11.20 3.32 13.37
N GLU A 74 -11.22 2.45 14.38
CA GLU A 74 -10.35 1.27 14.46
C GLU A 74 -10.37 0.45 13.16
N ASN A 75 -9.18 0.24 12.60
CA ASN A 75 -8.90 -0.51 11.37
C ASN A 75 -9.64 0.01 10.12
N ALA A 76 -10.21 1.22 10.16
CA ALA A 76 -10.98 1.80 9.07
C ALA A 76 -10.15 2.79 8.24
N VAL A 77 -9.00 2.33 7.74
CA VAL A 77 -8.11 3.06 6.84
C VAL A 77 -7.71 2.22 5.63
N VAL A 78 -7.71 2.84 4.45
CA VAL A 78 -7.08 2.31 3.23
C VAL A 78 -6.12 3.36 2.67
N LEU A 79 -4.91 2.93 2.33
CA LEU A 79 -3.85 3.77 1.77
C LEU A 79 -3.65 3.47 0.28
N ASP A 80 -3.30 4.49 -0.50
CA ASP A 80 -2.84 4.33 -1.88
C ASP A 80 -1.83 5.43 -2.28
N GLU A 81 -1.31 5.35 -3.50
CA GLU A 81 -0.33 6.29 -4.06
C GLU A 81 -0.76 7.77 -4.04
N ALA A 82 -2.06 8.06 -4.09
CA ALA A 82 -2.59 9.42 -4.12
C ALA A 82 -2.94 9.97 -2.72
N GLY A 83 -3.21 9.11 -1.74
CA GLY A 83 -3.68 9.53 -0.43
C GLY A 83 -4.27 8.41 0.42
N LEU A 84 -5.06 8.78 1.42
CA LEU A 84 -5.78 7.84 2.28
C LEU A 84 -7.30 8.03 2.22
N THR A 85 -8.03 6.92 2.36
CA THR A 85 -9.46 6.90 2.63
C THR A 85 -9.68 6.35 4.03
N TYR A 86 -10.48 7.03 4.84
CA TYR A 86 -10.69 6.63 6.23
C TYR A 86 -12.10 6.97 6.72
N VAL A 87 -12.50 6.36 7.83
CA VAL A 87 -13.73 6.69 8.54
C VAL A 87 -13.40 7.50 9.78
N GLU A 88 -14.07 8.63 9.99
CA GLU A 88 -13.84 9.46 11.19
C GLU A 88 -14.29 8.72 12.46
N PRO A 89 -13.57 8.87 13.60
CA PRO A 89 -13.95 8.26 14.86
C PRO A 89 -15.37 8.65 15.27
N ARG A 90 -16.23 7.64 15.47
CA ARG A 90 -17.62 7.86 15.86
C ARG A 90 -17.75 8.18 17.34
N ARG A 91 -18.70 9.06 17.65
CA ARG A 91 -19.06 9.39 19.05
C ARG A 91 -19.93 8.34 19.72
N SER A 92 -20.59 7.48 18.93
CA SER A 92 -21.44 6.40 19.42
C SER A 92 -21.61 5.32 18.34
N PRO A 93 -21.79 4.04 18.70
CA PRO A 93 -21.93 2.94 17.73
C PRO A 93 -23.08 3.09 16.72
N GLY A 94 -24.17 3.79 17.09
CA GLY A 94 -25.30 4.03 16.18
C GLY A 94 -25.19 5.30 15.34
N ALA A 95 -24.07 6.03 15.37
CA ALA A 95 -23.89 7.21 14.52
C ALA A 95 -23.55 6.78 13.09
N ASP A 96 -24.05 7.55 12.12
CA ASP A 96 -23.65 7.43 10.72
C ASP A 96 -22.12 7.50 10.59
N LEU A 97 -21.58 6.73 9.66
CA LEU A 97 -20.15 6.77 9.33
C LEU A 97 -19.87 8.02 8.50
N VAL A 98 -18.78 8.73 8.81
CA VAL A 98 -18.27 9.81 7.96
C VAL A 98 -17.01 9.31 7.28
N VAL A 99 -17.12 9.05 5.98
CA VAL A 99 -16.01 8.58 5.15
C VAL A 99 -15.35 9.77 4.49
N ARG A 100 -14.02 9.82 4.49
CA ARG A 100 -13.24 10.90 3.90
C ARG A 100 -12.10 10.36 3.07
N ARG A 101 -11.83 11.09 1.99
CA ARG A 101 -10.62 10.92 1.17
C ARG A 101 -9.77 12.17 1.26
N VAL A 102 -8.51 11.99 1.64
CA VAL A 102 -7.53 13.07 1.74
C VAL A 102 -6.29 12.68 0.95
N LEU A 103 -5.79 13.60 0.13
CA LEU A 103 -4.57 13.41 -0.66
C LEU A 103 -3.33 13.69 0.18
N TRP A 104 -2.16 13.19 -0.23
CA TRP A 104 -0.89 13.36 0.51
C TRP A 104 -0.41 14.82 0.69
N ASP A 105 -1.06 15.78 0.04
CA ASP A 105 -0.85 17.22 0.24
C ASP A 105 -1.79 17.86 1.29
N GLY A 106 -2.67 17.05 1.90
CA GLY A 106 -3.67 17.46 2.89
C GLY A 106 -4.99 17.92 2.30
N THR A 107 -5.15 17.95 0.97
CA THR A 107 -6.40 18.34 0.32
C THR A 107 -7.45 17.25 0.52
N GLN A 108 -8.63 17.62 1.02
CA GLN A 108 -9.78 16.73 1.03
C GLN A 108 -10.33 16.59 -0.40
N ALA A 109 -10.28 15.39 -0.96
CA ALA A 109 -10.81 15.09 -2.28
C ALA A 109 -12.34 14.99 -2.26
N TRP A 110 -12.88 14.25 -1.29
CA TRP A 110 -14.32 14.11 -1.09
C TRP A 110 -14.65 13.66 0.35
N THR A 111 -15.92 13.79 0.71
CA THR A 111 -16.49 13.28 1.97
C THR A 111 -17.88 12.73 1.71
N ALA A 112 -18.23 11.66 2.39
CA ALA A 112 -19.53 11.02 2.29
C ALA A 112 -20.03 10.59 3.68
N THR A 113 -21.33 10.45 3.81
CA THR A 113 -21.98 9.95 5.02
C THR A 113 -22.71 8.66 4.68
N VAL A 114 -22.44 7.61 5.45
CA VAL A 114 -23.09 6.30 5.30
C VAL A 114 -23.98 6.03 6.51
N PRO A 115 -25.30 5.88 6.30
CA PRO A 115 -26.21 5.51 7.37
C PRO A 115 -25.83 4.16 7.99
N VAL A 116 -25.87 4.08 9.31
CA VAL A 116 -25.72 2.80 10.03
C VAL A 116 -27.11 2.24 10.31
N GLU A 117 -27.52 1.25 9.51
CA GLU A 117 -28.88 0.68 9.56
C GLU A 117 -29.04 -0.47 10.56
N VAL A 118 -27.93 -1.00 11.08
CA VAL A 118 -27.89 -2.14 12.01
C VAL A 118 -27.34 -1.72 13.37
N ASP A 119 -27.70 -2.46 14.41
CA ASP A 119 -27.00 -2.34 15.70
C ASP A 119 -25.57 -2.90 15.52
N THR A 120 -24.57 -2.03 15.62
CA THR A 120 -23.16 -2.41 15.44
C THR A 120 -22.50 -2.88 16.73
N THR A 121 -23.27 -3.09 17.80
CA THR A 121 -22.72 -3.61 19.06
C THR A 121 -22.11 -4.99 18.85
N GLY A 122 -20.78 -5.10 19.00
CA GLY A 122 -20.05 -6.35 18.80
C GLY A 122 -19.76 -6.69 17.33
N LEU A 123 -19.96 -5.74 16.41
CA LEU A 123 -19.52 -5.83 15.03
C LEU A 123 -18.22 -5.04 14.83
N THR A 124 -17.40 -5.46 13.87
CA THR A 124 -16.18 -4.76 13.48
C THR A 124 -16.40 -4.06 12.14
N LEU A 125 -15.97 -2.81 12.01
CA LEU A 125 -15.97 -2.11 10.73
C LEU A 125 -14.77 -2.60 9.91
N GLU A 126 -15.03 -3.03 8.68
CA GLU A 126 -14.01 -3.52 7.75
C GLU A 126 -13.95 -2.60 6.53
N LEU A 127 -12.77 -2.54 5.92
CA LEU A 127 -12.57 -1.92 4.62
C LEU A 127 -12.03 -2.93 3.61
N SER A 128 -12.44 -2.76 2.36
CA SER A 128 -11.94 -3.52 1.22
C SER A 128 -11.44 -2.59 0.13
N GLN A 129 -10.52 -3.04 -0.72
CA GLN A 129 -9.96 -2.26 -1.83
C GLN A 129 -9.81 -3.11 -3.10
N ASP A 130 -10.14 -2.53 -4.25
CA ASP A 130 -9.67 -2.98 -5.56
C ASP A 130 -8.78 -1.87 -6.15
N PRO A 131 -7.44 -2.01 -6.09
CA PRO A 131 -6.52 -0.97 -6.53
C PRO A 131 -6.54 -0.78 -8.05
N GLY A 132 -6.82 -1.85 -8.81
CA GLY A 132 -6.90 -1.78 -10.27
C GLY A 132 -8.15 -1.07 -10.77
N LEU A 133 -9.22 -1.12 -9.99
CA LEU A 133 -10.50 -0.51 -10.27
C LEU A 133 -10.65 0.90 -9.63
N GLY A 134 -9.77 1.23 -8.68
CA GLY A 134 -9.78 2.50 -7.95
C GLY A 134 -10.99 2.63 -7.03
N VAL A 135 -11.35 1.55 -6.32
CA VAL A 135 -12.52 1.51 -5.44
C VAL A 135 -12.13 1.03 -4.05
N VAL A 136 -12.80 1.59 -3.06
CA VAL A 136 -12.82 1.04 -1.70
C VAL A 136 -14.25 0.73 -1.29
N ALA A 137 -14.43 -0.18 -0.35
CA ALA A 137 -15.72 -0.46 0.23
C ALA A 137 -15.62 -0.59 1.74
N LEU A 138 -16.75 -0.39 2.40
CA LEU A 138 -16.92 -0.59 3.83
C LEU A 138 -18.12 -1.49 4.11
N TRP A 139 -18.02 -2.25 5.18
CA TRP A 139 -19.04 -3.18 5.66
C TRP A 139 -18.73 -3.55 7.12
N PHE A 140 -19.73 -4.07 7.82
CA PHE A 140 -19.54 -4.59 9.17
C PHE A 140 -19.39 -6.11 9.14
N SER A 141 -18.38 -6.62 9.82
CA SER A 141 -18.18 -8.04 10.07
C SER A 141 -18.76 -8.46 11.42
N ALA A 142 -19.23 -9.70 11.50
CA ALA A 142 -19.53 -10.37 12.76
C ALA A 142 -18.32 -11.20 13.23
N ALA A 143 -18.22 -11.41 14.54
CA ALA A 143 -17.29 -12.36 15.11
C ALA A 143 -17.45 -13.74 14.44
N ASP A 144 -16.35 -14.28 13.93
CA ASP A 144 -16.32 -15.62 13.38
C ASP A 144 -16.38 -16.61 14.55
N PRO A 145 -17.34 -17.55 14.61
CA PRO A 145 -17.24 -18.64 15.58
C PRO A 145 -15.93 -19.37 15.32
N ASP A 146 -15.17 -19.73 16.36
CA ASP A 146 -13.92 -20.49 16.24
C ASP A 146 -14.13 -21.72 15.32
N THR A 147 -13.83 -21.56 14.03
CA THR A 147 -14.03 -22.61 13.02
C THR A 147 -12.81 -23.51 13.10
N GLY A 148 -12.87 -24.50 13.98
CA GLY A 148 -11.81 -25.49 14.15
C GLY A 148 -11.40 -26.11 12.82
N GLY A 149 -10.35 -25.58 12.19
CA GLY A 149 -9.64 -26.14 11.04
C GLY A 149 -10.43 -26.36 9.74
N SER A 150 -11.71 -26.01 9.65
CA SER A 150 -12.55 -26.27 8.46
C SER A 150 -12.30 -25.23 7.35
N ALA A 151 -11.86 -25.74 6.19
CA ALA A 151 -11.64 -25.09 4.89
C ALA A 151 -10.78 -23.81 4.88
N ILE A 152 -9.63 -23.91 4.20
CA ILE A 152 -8.63 -22.85 3.98
C ILE A 152 -9.27 -21.50 3.55
N ILE A 153 -10.39 -21.57 2.82
CA ILE A 153 -11.25 -20.47 2.33
C ILE A 153 -11.69 -19.47 3.42
N LEU A 154 -11.96 -19.96 4.64
CA LEU A 154 -12.55 -19.15 5.70
C LEU A 154 -11.52 -18.32 6.48
N ARG A 155 -10.22 -18.59 6.33
CA ARG A 155 -9.19 -17.97 7.20
C ARG A 155 -8.95 -16.49 6.90
N SER A 156 -9.01 -16.08 5.65
CA SER A 156 -8.81 -14.69 5.23
C SER A 156 -10.11 -13.88 5.28
N THR A 157 -11.25 -14.51 5.04
CA THR A 157 -12.55 -13.82 4.97
C THR A 157 -13.23 -13.64 6.34
N ARG A 158 -14.09 -12.63 6.51
CA ARG A 158 -15.01 -12.47 7.66
C ARG A 158 -16.47 -12.55 7.25
N ILE A 159 -17.32 -12.97 8.18
CA ILE A 159 -18.77 -13.03 7.98
C ILE A 159 -19.33 -11.62 7.85
N MET A 160 -20.09 -11.35 6.79
CA MET A 160 -20.77 -10.07 6.61
C MET A 160 -22.01 -9.96 7.49
N ALA A 161 -22.10 -8.84 8.22
CA ALA A 161 -23.21 -8.51 9.12
C ALA A 161 -24.05 -7.32 8.62
N SER A 162 -23.57 -6.55 7.64
CA SER A 162 -24.26 -5.43 7.02
C SER A 162 -24.23 -5.50 5.49
N ASP A 163 -24.91 -4.54 4.88
CA ASP A 163 -24.76 -4.19 3.48
C ASP A 163 -23.34 -3.64 3.23
N LEU A 164 -22.88 -3.75 1.99
CA LEU A 164 -21.60 -3.21 1.55
C LEU A 164 -21.83 -1.87 0.85
N THR A 165 -21.05 -0.85 1.23
CA THR A 165 -21.04 0.45 0.55
C THR A 165 -19.69 0.67 -0.10
N TRP A 166 -19.66 0.83 -1.42
CA TRP A 166 -18.43 1.08 -2.19
C TRP A 166 -18.33 2.55 -2.61
N PHE A 167 -17.10 3.01 -2.84
CA PHE A 167 -16.73 4.36 -3.24
C PHE A 167 -15.72 4.34 -4.36
N ASP A 168 -15.97 5.08 -5.43
CA ASP A 168 -14.97 5.45 -6.41
C ASP A 168 -13.97 6.44 -5.79
N LEU A 169 -12.69 6.07 -5.76
CA LEU A 169 -11.66 6.86 -5.08
C LEU A 169 -11.44 8.24 -5.72
N ALA A 170 -11.67 8.37 -7.02
CA ALA A 170 -11.42 9.61 -7.75
C ALA A 170 -12.55 10.63 -7.59
N THR A 171 -13.79 10.16 -7.49
CA THR A 171 -15.00 11.01 -7.56
C THR A 171 -15.81 11.05 -6.27
N GLY A 172 -15.67 10.03 -5.42
CA GLY A 172 -16.54 9.81 -4.26
C GLY A 172 -17.94 9.33 -4.65
N GLU A 173 -18.17 8.95 -5.92
CA GLU A 173 -19.39 8.24 -6.31
C GLU A 173 -19.50 6.96 -5.49
N GLN A 174 -20.71 6.63 -5.03
CA GLN A 174 -20.93 5.51 -4.14
C GLN A 174 -22.14 4.67 -4.56
N GLY A 175 -22.11 3.40 -4.17
CA GLY A 175 -23.25 2.49 -4.26
C GLY A 175 -23.34 1.61 -3.01
N ASN A 176 -24.55 1.18 -2.68
CA ASN A 176 -24.84 0.33 -1.54
C ASN A 176 -25.61 -0.91 -2.01
N GLN A 177 -25.27 -2.08 -1.47
CA GLN A 177 -25.92 -3.34 -1.83
C GLN A 177 -25.97 -4.31 -0.63
N ASP A 178 -27.13 -4.93 -0.40
CA ASP A 178 -27.26 -6.10 0.47
C ASP A 178 -26.78 -7.36 -0.28
N LEU A 179 -25.51 -7.71 -0.10
CA LEU A 179 -24.92 -8.89 -0.74
C LEU A 179 -25.51 -10.21 -0.23
N ARG A 180 -26.16 -10.22 0.94
CA ARG A 180 -26.80 -11.43 1.48
C ARG A 180 -28.11 -11.73 0.77
N ALA A 181 -28.82 -10.70 0.29
CA ALA A 181 -29.98 -10.89 -0.56
C ALA A 181 -29.58 -11.51 -1.92
N GLU A 182 -28.47 -11.06 -2.51
CA GLU A 182 -27.92 -11.63 -3.75
C GLU A 182 -27.50 -13.10 -3.57
N ALA A 183 -26.97 -13.44 -2.40
CA ALA A 183 -26.58 -14.81 -2.03
C ALA A 183 -27.73 -15.84 -2.17
N LEU A 184 -28.99 -15.39 -2.01
CA LEU A 184 -30.17 -16.26 -2.14
C LEU A 184 -30.33 -16.83 -3.56
N THR A 185 -29.87 -16.10 -4.58
CA THR A 185 -29.89 -16.58 -5.98
C THR A 185 -29.01 -17.81 -6.17
N LEU A 186 -27.95 -17.93 -5.37
CA LEU A 186 -27.02 -19.05 -5.33
C LEU A 186 -27.40 -20.13 -4.31
N ARG A 187 -28.54 -19.97 -3.60
CA ARG A 187 -28.94 -20.81 -2.45
C ARG A 187 -27.88 -20.86 -1.34
N ALA A 188 -27.07 -19.82 -1.22
CA ALA A 188 -26.08 -19.71 -0.18
C ALA A 188 -26.75 -19.41 1.17
N THR A 189 -26.09 -19.84 2.25
CA THR A 189 -26.54 -19.63 3.64
C THR A 189 -25.70 -18.60 4.37
N ALA A 190 -24.51 -18.26 3.88
CA ALA A 190 -23.67 -17.21 4.42
C ALA A 190 -22.95 -16.42 3.32
N SER A 191 -22.55 -15.20 3.65
CA SER A 191 -21.72 -14.34 2.80
C SER A 191 -20.54 -13.84 3.60
N ARG A 192 -19.35 -13.91 3.00
CA ARG A 192 -18.08 -13.56 3.64
C ARG A 192 -17.28 -12.67 2.71
N SER A 193 -16.58 -11.68 3.24
CA SER A 193 -15.77 -10.75 2.46
C SER A 193 -14.36 -10.62 3.05
N ASP A 194 -13.48 -9.94 2.34
CA ASP A 194 -12.05 -9.77 2.65
C ASP A 194 -11.60 -8.35 2.30
N GLY A 195 -10.46 -7.92 2.85
CA GLY A 195 -9.86 -6.62 2.54
C GLY A 195 -9.48 -6.43 1.06
N GLY A 196 -9.26 -7.50 0.31
CA GLY A 196 -8.98 -7.45 -1.12
C GLY A 196 -10.22 -7.52 -2.03
N LEU A 197 -11.44 -7.66 -1.50
CA LEU A 197 -12.63 -7.99 -2.28
C LEU A 197 -13.75 -6.93 -2.15
N ILE A 198 -14.07 -6.23 -3.25
CA ILE A 198 -15.27 -5.36 -3.31
C ILE A 198 -16.50 -6.23 -3.61
N GLY A 199 -16.93 -7.00 -2.63
CA GLY A 199 -17.95 -8.02 -2.83
C GLY A 199 -18.02 -9.03 -1.70
N ALA A 200 -18.47 -10.23 -2.02
CA ALA A 200 -18.56 -11.34 -1.08
C ALA A 200 -18.45 -12.69 -1.77
N MET A 201 -17.72 -13.60 -1.12
CA MET A 201 -17.88 -15.03 -1.35
C MET A 201 -19.15 -15.53 -0.64
N HIS A 202 -19.92 -16.36 -1.33
CA HIS A 202 -21.13 -16.98 -0.79
C HIS A 202 -20.91 -18.47 -0.55
N THR A 203 -21.24 -18.95 0.64
CA THR A 203 -21.10 -20.36 1.02
C THR A 203 -22.44 -21.01 1.32
N ASP A 204 -22.54 -22.31 1.04
CA ASP A 204 -23.71 -23.12 1.35
C ASP A 204 -23.69 -23.66 2.80
N SER A 205 -24.70 -24.47 3.14
CA SER A 205 -24.85 -25.04 4.49
C SER A 205 -23.74 -26.03 4.91
N GLN A 206 -22.88 -26.43 3.98
CA GLN A 206 -21.72 -27.28 4.20
C GLN A 206 -20.41 -26.46 4.14
N ASP A 207 -20.50 -25.13 4.22
CA ASP A 207 -19.38 -24.19 4.05
C ASP A 207 -18.64 -24.33 2.72
N SER A 208 -19.30 -24.90 1.70
CA SER A 208 -18.75 -25.00 0.34
C SER A 208 -19.05 -23.75 -0.46
N SER A 209 -18.13 -23.35 -1.34
CA SER A 209 -18.29 -22.16 -2.18
C SER A 209 -19.45 -22.33 -3.16
N ALA A 210 -20.51 -21.54 -2.99
CA ALA A 210 -21.65 -21.49 -3.89
C ALA A 210 -21.40 -20.52 -5.06
N GLY A 211 -20.63 -19.46 -4.81
CA GLY A 211 -20.22 -18.48 -5.83
C GLY A 211 -19.71 -17.19 -5.20
N LEU A 212 -19.67 -16.14 -6.00
CA LEU A 212 -19.10 -14.85 -5.63
C LEU A 212 -19.94 -13.71 -6.21
N THR A 213 -20.18 -12.68 -5.42
CA THR A 213 -20.65 -11.38 -5.90
C THR A 213 -19.51 -10.37 -5.83
N TYR A 214 -19.31 -9.58 -6.88
CA TYR A 214 -18.20 -8.63 -6.99
C TYR A 214 -18.62 -7.38 -7.77
N LEU A 215 -17.93 -6.26 -7.53
CA LEU A 215 -18.14 -5.02 -8.27
C LEU A 215 -17.37 -5.08 -9.59
N SER A 216 -18.10 -5.08 -10.69
CA SER A 216 -17.54 -5.11 -12.05
C SER A 216 -16.91 -3.76 -12.45
N ALA A 217 -16.11 -3.78 -13.52
CA ALA A 217 -15.50 -2.59 -14.12
C ALA A 217 -16.50 -1.49 -14.51
N ASP A 218 -17.77 -1.86 -14.76
CA ASP A 218 -18.86 -0.93 -15.04
C ASP A 218 -19.58 -0.37 -13.80
N ARG A 219 -19.03 -0.61 -12.60
CA ARG A 219 -19.60 -0.22 -11.30
C ARG A 219 -20.94 -0.90 -10.97
N THR A 220 -21.21 -2.08 -11.54
CA THR A 220 -22.37 -2.90 -11.17
C THR A 220 -21.97 -4.15 -10.40
N MET A 221 -22.81 -4.58 -9.47
CA MET A 221 -22.61 -5.84 -8.77
C MET A 221 -22.97 -7.01 -9.67
N VAL A 222 -22.05 -7.96 -9.81
CA VAL A 222 -22.21 -9.17 -10.62
C VAL A 222 -22.09 -10.39 -9.73
N THR A 223 -23.09 -11.26 -9.78
CA THR A 223 -23.09 -12.55 -9.07
C THR A 223 -22.77 -13.68 -10.05
N SER A 224 -21.71 -14.43 -9.76
CA SER A 224 -21.27 -15.59 -10.54
C SER A 224 -21.31 -16.86 -9.68
N PRO A 225 -21.96 -17.95 -10.16
CA PRO A 225 -21.85 -19.24 -9.47
C PRO A 225 -20.41 -19.74 -9.53
N TRP A 226 -19.99 -20.53 -8.54
CA TRP A 226 -18.62 -21.04 -8.47
C TRP A 226 -18.20 -21.81 -9.73
N SER A 227 -19.11 -22.62 -10.28
CA SER A 227 -18.91 -23.38 -11.51
C SER A 227 -18.74 -22.54 -12.79
N ALA A 228 -19.03 -21.23 -12.74
CA ALA A 228 -18.72 -20.32 -13.84
C ALA A 228 -17.33 -19.67 -13.70
N LEU A 229 -16.73 -19.73 -12.50
CA LEU A 229 -15.42 -19.17 -12.20
C LEU A 229 -14.33 -20.23 -12.32
N THR A 230 -14.59 -21.46 -11.89
CA THR A 230 -13.65 -22.57 -12.00
C THR A 230 -14.37 -23.92 -11.98
N ASP A 231 -13.79 -24.91 -12.65
CA ASP A 231 -14.23 -26.30 -12.57
C ASP A 231 -13.62 -27.04 -11.36
N SER A 232 -12.75 -26.38 -10.59
CA SER A 232 -12.07 -26.98 -9.45
C SER A 232 -12.95 -26.98 -8.19
N GLU A 233 -12.96 -28.13 -7.51
CA GLU A 233 -13.54 -28.33 -6.18
C GLU A 233 -12.49 -28.22 -5.06
N GLY A 234 -11.27 -27.77 -5.38
CA GLY A 234 -10.17 -27.65 -4.42
C GLY A 234 -10.30 -26.46 -3.46
N GLY A 235 -9.34 -26.34 -2.55
CA GLY A 235 -9.31 -25.23 -1.59
C GLY A 235 -9.10 -23.88 -2.27
N LEU A 236 -9.65 -22.82 -1.67
CA LEU A 236 -9.46 -21.42 -2.09
C LEU A 236 -8.62 -20.67 -1.04
N PRO A 237 -7.28 -20.77 -1.09
CA PRO A 237 -6.40 -20.08 -0.14
C PRO A 237 -6.53 -18.56 -0.13
N GLU A 238 -6.85 -17.93 -1.26
CA GLU A 238 -6.89 -16.48 -1.38
C GLU A 238 -8.02 -16.03 -2.29
N VAL A 239 -8.72 -14.97 -1.90
CA VAL A 239 -9.75 -14.31 -2.70
C VAL A 239 -9.60 -12.80 -2.57
N ALA A 240 -9.51 -12.13 -3.70
CA ALA A 240 -9.40 -10.70 -3.85
C ALA A 240 -10.14 -10.27 -5.12
N GLN A 241 -9.97 -9.01 -5.49
CA GLN A 241 -10.51 -8.42 -6.70
C GLN A 241 -9.47 -7.49 -7.31
N TRP A 242 -9.39 -7.51 -8.63
CA TRP A 242 -8.53 -6.60 -9.36
C TRP A 242 -9.19 -6.18 -10.67
N THR A 243 -9.24 -4.87 -10.92
CA THR A 243 -9.84 -4.27 -12.14
C THR A 243 -11.31 -4.66 -12.35
N GLY A 244 -12.05 -4.92 -11.27
CA GLY A 244 -13.44 -5.35 -11.32
C GLY A 244 -13.65 -6.81 -11.72
N SER A 245 -12.60 -7.63 -11.63
CA SER A 245 -12.69 -9.08 -11.78
C SER A 245 -12.20 -9.76 -10.52
N PRO A 246 -12.81 -10.88 -10.09
CA PRO A 246 -12.29 -11.67 -8.97
C PRO A 246 -10.88 -12.14 -9.26
N LEU A 247 -9.98 -12.06 -8.28
CA LEU A 247 -8.62 -12.60 -8.34
C LEU A 247 -8.50 -13.63 -7.24
N PHE A 248 -8.25 -14.89 -7.58
CA PHE A 248 -8.27 -15.94 -6.57
C PHE A 248 -7.35 -17.12 -6.91
N VAL A 249 -6.83 -17.76 -5.87
CA VAL A 249 -5.94 -18.92 -5.99
C VAL A 249 -6.73 -20.18 -5.67
N VAL A 250 -6.71 -21.18 -6.55
CA VAL A 250 -7.37 -22.47 -6.32
C VAL A 250 -6.33 -23.58 -6.25
N GLU A 251 -6.35 -24.33 -5.16
CA GLU A 251 -5.57 -25.55 -4.99
C GLU A 251 -6.10 -26.65 -5.91
N THR A 252 -5.21 -27.41 -6.52
CA THR A 252 -5.52 -28.54 -7.41
C THR A 252 -5.27 -29.87 -6.70
N ALA A 253 -5.79 -30.96 -7.25
CA ALA A 253 -5.72 -32.28 -6.62
C ALA A 253 -4.29 -32.83 -6.42
N ASP A 254 -3.29 -32.26 -7.10
CA ASP A 254 -1.87 -32.60 -6.99
C ASP A 254 -1.10 -31.72 -6.01
N SER A 255 -1.79 -30.95 -5.17
CA SER A 255 -1.21 -30.02 -4.19
C SER A 255 -0.39 -28.89 -4.84
N THR A 256 -0.66 -28.58 -6.10
CA THR A 256 -0.28 -27.30 -6.71
C THR A 256 -1.45 -26.33 -6.65
N ALA A 257 -1.27 -25.11 -7.13
CA ALA A 257 -2.32 -24.13 -7.24
C ALA A 257 -2.30 -23.42 -8.59
N SER A 258 -3.44 -22.81 -8.90
CA SER A 258 -3.67 -22.00 -10.07
C SER A 258 -4.20 -20.64 -9.65
N LEU A 259 -3.71 -19.58 -10.28
CA LEU A 259 -4.24 -18.23 -10.11
C LEU A 259 -5.27 -17.98 -11.21
N HIS A 260 -6.42 -17.45 -10.83
CA HIS A 260 -7.51 -17.10 -11.74
C HIS A 260 -7.82 -15.60 -11.67
N LEU A 261 -8.09 -15.01 -12.82
CA LEU A 261 -8.66 -13.67 -12.95
C LEU A 261 -10.03 -13.80 -13.64
N GLY A 262 -11.10 -13.63 -12.85
CA GLY A 262 -12.44 -14.02 -13.23
C GLY A 262 -12.51 -15.53 -13.48
N GLY A 263 -13.14 -15.94 -14.58
CA GLY A 263 -13.20 -17.35 -14.99
C GLY A 263 -12.00 -17.84 -15.81
N VAL A 264 -10.89 -17.09 -15.82
CA VAL A 264 -9.71 -17.39 -16.65
C VAL A 264 -8.54 -17.76 -15.77
N GLU A 265 -7.99 -18.95 -16.00
CA GLU A 265 -6.72 -19.39 -15.40
C GLU A 265 -5.56 -18.61 -16.02
N VAL A 266 -4.85 -17.83 -15.20
CA VAL A 266 -3.73 -16.96 -15.64
C VAL A 266 -2.35 -17.56 -15.34
N LEU A 267 -2.23 -18.34 -14.26
CA LEU A 267 -1.00 -19.05 -13.87
C LEU A 267 -1.34 -20.43 -13.29
N THR A 268 -0.43 -21.38 -13.47
CA THR A 268 -0.55 -22.76 -12.96
C THR A 268 0.75 -23.28 -12.38
N GLY A 269 0.66 -24.33 -11.58
CA GLY A 269 1.82 -24.96 -10.96
C GLY A 269 2.44 -24.07 -9.87
N LEU A 270 1.64 -23.22 -9.24
CA LEU A 270 2.03 -22.41 -8.10
C LEU A 270 2.03 -23.26 -6.83
N SER A 271 2.74 -22.82 -5.80
CA SER A 271 2.49 -23.26 -4.43
C SER A 271 1.10 -22.81 -3.96
N THR A 272 0.61 -23.38 -2.85
CA THR A 272 -0.72 -23.04 -2.29
C THR A 272 -0.82 -21.59 -1.83
N TYR A 273 0.29 -20.93 -1.53
CA TYR A 273 0.33 -19.56 -0.98
C TYR A 273 1.34 -18.71 -1.75
N PRO A 274 1.12 -18.46 -3.05
CA PRO A 274 1.96 -17.53 -3.78
C PRO A 274 1.77 -16.14 -3.20
N ARG A 275 2.82 -15.31 -3.25
CA ARG A 275 2.72 -13.91 -2.83
C ARG A 275 2.10 -13.10 -3.97
N ILE A 276 0.93 -12.53 -3.72
CA ILE A 276 0.20 -11.71 -4.69
C ILE A 276 0.23 -10.26 -4.22
N THR A 277 0.56 -9.33 -5.12
CA THR A 277 0.60 -7.90 -4.80
C THR A 277 -0.02 -7.12 -5.95
N ALA A 278 -1.25 -6.67 -5.74
CA ALA A 278 -2.05 -5.99 -6.75
C ALA A 278 -1.83 -4.46 -6.69
N GLY A 279 -1.52 -3.87 -7.83
CA GLY A 279 -1.42 -2.42 -8.01
C GLY A 279 -2.48 -1.89 -8.98
N ALA A 280 -2.36 -0.62 -9.36
CA ALA A 280 -3.33 -0.01 -10.25
C ALA A 280 -3.36 -0.62 -11.67
N THR A 281 -2.21 -1.10 -12.17
CA THR A 281 -2.06 -1.49 -13.59
C THR A 281 -1.47 -2.88 -13.79
N ARG A 282 -0.89 -3.47 -12.74
CA ARG A 282 -0.29 -4.81 -12.75
C ARG A 282 -0.56 -5.53 -11.43
N VAL A 283 -0.49 -6.85 -11.48
CA VAL A 283 -0.33 -7.71 -10.30
C VAL A 283 1.03 -8.37 -10.38
N ALA A 284 1.82 -8.27 -9.31
CA ALA A 284 3.03 -9.06 -9.15
C ALA A 284 2.68 -10.36 -8.41
N VAL A 285 3.12 -11.50 -8.94
CA VAL A 285 2.93 -12.81 -8.34
C VAL A 285 4.31 -13.43 -8.14
N ALA A 286 4.67 -13.78 -6.92
CA ALA A 286 5.96 -14.40 -6.61
C ALA A 286 5.76 -15.75 -5.92
N ASP A 287 6.50 -16.76 -6.38
CA ASP A 287 6.40 -18.13 -5.86
C ASP A 287 7.75 -18.83 -5.95
N GLY A 288 8.35 -19.10 -4.79
CA GLY A 288 9.74 -19.53 -4.69
C GLY A 288 10.71 -18.49 -5.30
N ASP A 289 11.46 -18.90 -6.32
CA ASP A 289 12.40 -18.06 -7.07
C ASP A 289 11.80 -17.42 -8.33
N ARG A 290 10.51 -17.68 -8.59
CA ARG A 290 9.79 -17.25 -9.80
C ARG A 290 8.95 -16.01 -9.52
N LEU A 291 8.91 -15.13 -10.52
CA LEU A 291 8.17 -13.87 -10.45
C LEU A 291 7.45 -13.64 -11.78
N TRP A 292 6.18 -13.25 -11.70
CA TRP A 292 5.37 -12.88 -12.86
C TRP A 292 4.77 -11.48 -12.67
N LEU A 293 4.59 -10.80 -13.80
CA LEU A 293 3.68 -9.66 -13.90
C LEU A 293 2.45 -10.07 -14.70
N VAL A 294 1.28 -9.86 -14.12
CA VAL A 294 -0.01 -10.04 -14.79
C VAL A 294 -0.53 -8.64 -15.19
N ASP A 295 -0.89 -8.49 -16.46
CA ASP A 295 -1.53 -7.27 -16.97
C ASP A 295 -3.06 -7.31 -16.88
N GLN A 296 -3.71 -6.18 -17.15
CA GLN A 296 -5.17 -6.03 -17.02
C GLN A 296 -5.95 -6.89 -18.04
N GLN A 297 -5.26 -7.51 -19.00
CA GLN A 297 -5.84 -8.45 -19.96
C GLN A 297 -5.70 -9.90 -19.47
N GLY A 298 -5.12 -10.12 -18.29
CA GLY A 298 -4.83 -11.45 -17.74
C GLY A 298 -3.61 -12.11 -18.36
N VAL A 299 -2.76 -11.37 -19.10
CA VAL A 299 -1.53 -11.94 -19.66
C VAL A 299 -0.45 -11.92 -18.58
N ALA A 300 -0.01 -13.11 -18.18
CA ALA A 300 1.10 -13.28 -17.26
C ALA A 300 2.44 -13.40 -18.01
N THR A 301 3.42 -12.59 -17.60
CA THR A 301 4.80 -12.63 -18.12
C THR A 301 5.74 -13.02 -17.00
N GLU A 302 6.39 -14.19 -17.13
CA GLU A 302 7.45 -14.61 -16.23
C GLU A 302 8.70 -13.76 -16.45
N LEU A 303 9.30 -13.30 -15.37
CA LEU A 303 10.46 -12.43 -15.39
C LEU A 303 11.73 -13.21 -15.04
N ASP A 304 12.83 -12.89 -15.73
CA ASP A 304 14.15 -13.36 -15.34
C ASP A 304 14.64 -12.55 -14.14
N THR A 305 14.59 -13.17 -12.96
CA THR A 305 15.02 -12.55 -11.70
C THR A 305 16.55 -12.57 -11.55
N GLY A 306 17.28 -13.30 -12.41
CA GLY A 306 18.72 -13.48 -12.28
C GLY A 306 19.16 -14.15 -10.97
N GLY A 307 18.23 -14.81 -10.25
CA GLY A 307 18.46 -15.40 -8.93
C GLY A 307 18.29 -14.43 -7.77
N CYS A 308 17.61 -13.29 -7.96
CA CYS A 308 17.36 -12.35 -6.89
C CYS A 308 16.55 -12.97 -5.74
N ASP A 309 16.86 -12.60 -4.51
CA ASP A 309 16.06 -13.00 -3.34
C ASP A 309 14.70 -12.28 -3.35
N LEU A 310 13.64 -13.04 -3.61
CA LEU A 310 12.26 -12.57 -3.65
C LEU A 310 11.58 -12.53 -2.28
N GLY A 311 12.23 -13.05 -1.22
CA GLY A 311 11.68 -13.03 0.13
C GLY A 311 10.35 -13.75 0.28
N THR A 312 10.06 -14.77 -0.54
CA THR A 312 8.74 -15.45 -0.54
C THR A 312 8.39 -16.08 0.81
N GLU A 313 9.40 -16.55 1.54
CA GLU A 313 9.28 -17.12 2.89
C GLU A 313 9.12 -16.06 4.00
N ARG A 314 9.35 -14.76 3.70
CA ARG A 314 9.32 -13.67 4.69
C ARG A 314 7.96 -12.99 4.69
N ILE A 315 7.31 -12.88 5.84
CA ILE A 315 5.94 -12.35 5.93
C ILE A 315 5.89 -10.84 5.55
N ASN A 316 4.93 -10.47 4.69
CA ASN A 316 4.37 -9.10 4.50
C ASN A 316 5.24 -7.94 3.95
N MET A 317 6.17 -8.15 3.01
CA MET A 317 7.01 -7.05 2.52
C MET A 317 7.06 -6.86 0.99
N SER A 318 5.98 -7.15 0.28
CA SER A 318 5.85 -6.76 -1.12
C SER A 318 4.93 -5.55 -1.26
N SER A 319 5.31 -4.65 -2.16
CA SER A 319 4.54 -3.46 -2.47
C SER A 319 4.60 -3.18 -3.98
N ILE A 320 3.68 -2.36 -4.45
CA ILE A 320 3.61 -1.99 -5.86
C ILE A 320 3.18 -0.54 -5.99
N SER A 321 4.01 0.25 -6.65
CA SER A 321 3.70 1.63 -6.99
C SER A 321 3.11 1.74 -8.39
N SER A 322 2.88 2.97 -8.84
CA SER A 322 2.44 3.24 -10.21
C SER A 322 3.44 2.82 -11.29
N THR A 323 4.71 2.61 -10.94
CA THR A 323 5.79 2.35 -11.92
C THR A 323 6.61 1.10 -11.63
N HIS A 324 6.65 0.63 -10.38
CA HIS A 324 7.47 -0.50 -9.99
C HIS A 324 6.75 -1.45 -9.05
N ALA A 325 7.04 -2.74 -9.15
CA ALA A 325 6.79 -3.71 -8.09
C ALA A 325 8.06 -3.93 -7.27
N TYR A 326 7.90 -4.13 -5.97
CA TYR A 326 8.96 -4.42 -5.02
C TYR A 326 8.64 -5.77 -4.38
N VAL A 327 9.48 -6.76 -4.64
CA VAL A 327 9.29 -8.13 -4.15
C VAL A 327 10.62 -8.63 -3.61
N GLY A 328 10.73 -8.69 -2.29
CA GLY A 328 12.01 -8.92 -1.62
C GLY A 328 13.02 -7.83 -1.98
N LEU A 329 14.15 -8.22 -2.58
CA LEU A 329 15.18 -7.30 -3.08
C LEU A 329 15.12 -7.07 -4.59
N ALA A 330 14.08 -7.57 -5.25
CA ALA A 330 13.80 -7.31 -6.64
C ALA A 330 12.97 -6.03 -6.78
N ARG A 331 13.49 -5.06 -7.55
CA ARG A 331 12.75 -3.91 -8.04
C ARG A 331 12.43 -4.14 -9.51
N VAL A 332 11.15 -4.16 -9.85
CA VAL A 332 10.68 -4.51 -11.19
C VAL A 332 9.98 -3.33 -11.85
N ASP A 333 10.47 -2.88 -13.00
CA ASP A 333 9.77 -1.88 -13.81
C ASP A 333 8.50 -2.48 -14.43
N LEU A 334 7.33 -1.90 -14.14
CA LEU A 334 6.03 -2.43 -14.55
C LEU A 334 5.76 -2.33 -16.06
N LEU A 335 6.49 -1.47 -16.77
CA LEU A 335 6.31 -1.23 -18.20
C LEU A 335 7.21 -2.16 -19.03
N SER A 336 8.49 -2.25 -18.69
CA SER A 336 9.46 -3.05 -19.44
C SER A 336 9.66 -4.45 -18.89
N GLY A 337 9.20 -4.73 -17.66
CA GLY A 337 9.48 -5.98 -16.95
C GLY A 337 10.95 -6.15 -16.56
N ALA A 338 11.73 -5.06 -16.54
CA ALA A 338 13.14 -5.13 -16.20
C ALA A 338 13.30 -5.31 -14.69
N VAL A 339 14.10 -6.30 -14.29
CA VAL A 339 14.39 -6.59 -12.88
C VAL A 339 15.75 -6.01 -12.50
N GLU A 340 15.76 -5.13 -11.49
CA GLU A 340 16.95 -4.65 -10.80
C GLU A 340 17.08 -5.42 -9.48
N CYS A 341 18.10 -6.28 -9.35
CA CYS A 341 18.35 -6.98 -8.09
C CYS A 341 19.29 -6.19 -7.19
N LEU A 342 18.85 -5.93 -5.95
CA LEU A 342 19.54 -5.04 -5.02
C LEU A 342 20.21 -5.77 -3.85
N GLU A 343 20.48 -7.06 -4.00
CA GLU A 343 21.10 -7.89 -2.96
C GLU A 343 22.45 -7.35 -2.48
N ALA A 344 23.26 -6.79 -3.38
CA ALA A 344 24.54 -6.18 -3.01
C ALA A 344 24.41 -4.93 -2.13
N LEU A 345 23.22 -4.33 -2.05
CA LEU A 345 22.91 -3.17 -1.20
C LEU A 345 22.22 -3.57 0.10
N ALA A 346 21.87 -4.85 0.29
CA ALA A 346 21.22 -5.33 1.50
C ALA A 346 22.20 -5.23 2.70
N PRO A 347 21.90 -4.42 3.72
CA PRO A 347 22.78 -4.26 4.88
C PRO A 347 22.80 -5.49 5.80
N ALA A 348 21.75 -6.32 5.73
CA ALA A 348 21.58 -7.54 6.50
C ALA A 348 20.87 -8.62 5.68
N SER A 349 21.03 -9.88 6.08
CA SER A 349 20.21 -10.98 5.55
C SER A 349 18.73 -10.77 5.89
N GLY A 350 17.83 -11.10 4.97
CA GLY A 350 16.40 -10.91 5.21
C GLY A 350 15.92 -9.47 5.04
N THR A 351 16.73 -8.62 4.40
CA THR A 351 16.31 -7.26 4.03
C THR A 351 15.39 -7.31 2.81
N ASP A 352 14.32 -6.52 2.84
CA ASP A 352 13.37 -6.35 1.73
C ASP A 352 13.19 -4.86 1.41
N ILE A 353 12.77 -4.57 0.18
CA ILE A 353 12.45 -3.21 -0.28
C ILE A 353 11.01 -2.88 0.14
N MET A 354 10.84 -1.85 0.96
CA MET A 354 9.52 -1.36 1.36
C MET A 354 8.85 -0.52 0.27
N GLY A 355 9.66 0.22 -0.47
CA GLY A 355 9.22 0.97 -1.65
C GLY A 355 10.26 2.00 -2.08
N ALA A 356 9.89 2.82 -3.04
CA ALA A 356 10.73 3.90 -3.54
C ALA A 356 10.09 5.26 -3.38
N LEU A 357 10.96 6.26 -3.28
CA LEU A 357 10.64 7.67 -3.16
C LEU A 357 10.75 8.32 -4.54
N SER A 358 10.20 9.52 -4.73
CA SER A 358 10.13 10.13 -6.06
C SER A 358 11.51 10.45 -6.67
N ASP A 359 12.53 10.63 -5.83
CA ASP A 359 13.92 10.84 -6.29
C ASP A 359 14.63 9.55 -6.70
N GLY A 360 14.00 8.38 -6.51
CA GLY A 360 14.54 7.06 -6.81
C GLY A 360 15.28 6.39 -5.64
N SER A 361 15.36 7.04 -4.48
CA SER A 361 15.83 6.43 -3.24
C SER A 361 14.87 5.33 -2.79
N LEU A 362 15.38 4.36 -2.06
CA LEU A 362 14.63 3.20 -1.58
C LEU A 362 14.67 3.12 -0.07
N LEU A 363 13.55 2.71 0.52
CA LEU A 363 13.52 2.30 1.92
C LEU A 363 13.65 0.79 1.98
N LEU A 364 14.66 0.33 2.71
CA LEU A 364 14.87 -1.08 3.02
C LEU A 364 14.52 -1.36 4.48
N TYR A 365 13.98 -2.53 4.77
CA TYR A 365 13.71 -2.98 6.13
C TYR A 365 14.06 -4.46 6.30
N SER A 366 14.45 -4.86 7.50
CA SER A 366 14.79 -6.23 7.86
C SER A 366 14.07 -6.61 9.15
N THR A 367 13.31 -7.71 9.09
CA THR A 367 12.57 -8.31 10.22
C THR A 367 13.37 -9.40 10.95
N ALA A 368 14.64 -9.63 10.56
CA ALA A 368 15.33 -10.87 10.87
C ALA A 368 15.54 -11.14 12.38
N GLU A 369 15.04 -12.29 12.86
CA GLU A 369 15.29 -12.82 14.22
C GLU A 369 16.77 -13.16 14.48
N GLU A 370 17.53 -13.51 13.43
CA GLU A 370 18.97 -13.86 13.49
C GLU A 370 19.89 -12.78 12.87
N GLY A 371 19.36 -11.59 12.57
CA GLY A 371 20.08 -10.48 11.96
C GLY A 371 19.97 -9.18 12.75
N GLN A 372 20.42 -8.09 12.14
CA GLN A 372 20.13 -6.76 12.65
C GLN A 372 18.75 -6.36 12.14
N GLU A 373 17.78 -6.25 13.05
CA GLU A 373 16.51 -5.59 12.78
C GLU A 373 16.76 -4.09 12.55
N GLY A 374 16.08 -3.53 11.56
CA GLY A 374 16.13 -2.10 11.31
C GLY A 374 15.80 -1.73 9.88
N ALA A 375 15.93 -0.43 9.61
CA ALA A 375 15.74 0.12 8.30
C ALA A 375 16.89 0.98 7.81
N TRP A 376 16.96 1.10 6.50
CA TRP A 376 17.99 1.85 5.81
C TRP A 376 17.41 2.62 4.63
N LEU A 377 17.86 3.86 4.47
CA LEU A 377 17.64 4.62 3.26
C LEU A 377 18.78 4.33 2.28
N VAL A 378 18.45 3.81 1.11
CA VAL A 378 19.38 3.64 -0.02
C VAL A 378 19.20 4.83 -0.96
N PRO A 379 20.21 5.68 -1.16
CA PRO A 379 20.09 6.82 -2.06
C PRO A 379 19.86 6.40 -3.52
N ALA A 380 19.31 7.31 -4.31
CA ALA A 380 19.01 7.09 -5.74
C ALA A 380 20.22 6.68 -6.58
N ASP A 381 21.43 7.14 -6.22
CA ASP A 381 22.68 6.78 -6.88
C ASP A 381 23.22 5.38 -6.47
N ARG A 382 22.47 4.65 -5.63
CA ARG A 382 22.83 3.34 -5.07
C ARG A 382 24.14 3.36 -4.27
N SER A 383 24.50 4.51 -3.72
CA SER A 383 25.58 4.63 -2.75
C SER A 383 25.23 3.91 -1.43
N ALA A 384 26.18 3.91 -0.50
CA ALA A 384 26.08 3.12 0.73
C ALA A 384 24.77 3.38 1.50
N PRO A 385 24.01 2.34 1.88
CA PRO A 385 22.79 2.47 2.66
C PRO A 385 23.04 3.20 3.99
N ARG A 386 22.12 4.09 4.37
CA ARG A 386 22.20 4.86 5.61
C ARG A 386 21.19 4.32 6.63
N PRO A 387 21.62 3.91 7.83
CA PRO A 387 20.70 3.39 8.84
C PRO A 387 19.75 4.48 9.35
N LEU A 388 18.48 4.09 9.57
CA LEU A 388 17.43 4.94 10.13
C LEU A 388 17.02 4.54 11.56
N GLY A 389 17.43 3.36 12.03
CA GLY A 389 17.02 2.80 13.33
C GLY A 389 16.07 1.63 13.15
N SER A 390 15.36 1.25 14.23
CA SER A 390 14.27 0.30 14.09
C SER A 390 13.06 1.02 13.51
N LEU A 391 12.44 0.46 12.48
CA LEU A 391 11.14 0.91 11.99
C LEU A 391 10.09 -0.09 12.45
N ASP A 392 8.96 0.43 12.93
CA ASP A 392 7.73 -0.37 12.90
C ASP A 392 7.33 -0.58 11.42
N PRO A 393 6.41 -1.51 11.11
CA PRO A 393 5.93 -1.67 9.73
C PRO A 393 5.43 -0.33 9.17
N VAL A 394 6.08 0.15 8.11
CA VAL A 394 5.74 1.39 7.41
C VAL A 394 5.47 1.10 5.94
N GLU A 395 4.61 1.89 5.35
CA GLU A 395 4.39 1.89 3.91
C GLU A 395 5.08 3.09 3.27
N VAL A 396 5.60 2.89 2.06
CA VAL A 396 6.17 3.97 1.25
C VAL A 396 5.20 4.27 0.12
N LEU A 397 4.59 5.46 0.18
CA LEU A 397 3.58 5.91 -0.78
C LEU A 397 3.99 7.26 -1.32
N SER A 398 4.45 7.30 -2.57
CA SER A 398 5.06 8.49 -3.17
C SER A 398 6.26 8.99 -2.32
N ASP A 399 6.25 10.26 -1.89
CA ASP A 399 7.27 10.86 -1.02
C ASP A 399 6.97 10.71 0.49
N ARG A 400 6.04 9.81 0.84
CA ARG A 400 5.59 9.61 2.22
C ARG A 400 6.09 8.28 2.77
N ILE A 401 6.62 8.35 3.98
CA ILE A 401 6.78 7.18 4.86
C ILE A 401 5.60 7.24 5.82
N VAL A 402 4.71 6.26 5.70
CA VAL A 402 3.43 6.22 6.40
C VAL A 402 3.48 5.14 7.46
N ASP A 403 3.20 5.50 8.72
CA ASP A 403 2.87 4.53 9.74
C ASP A 403 1.37 4.54 10.07
N THR A 404 0.90 3.39 10.51
CA THR A 404 -0.47 3.19 10.97
C THR A 404 -0.40 2.58 12.37
N VAL A 405 -0.87 3.31 13.37
CA VAL A 405 -0.76 2.96 14.79
C VAL A 405 -2.17 2.78 15.37
N LEU A 406 -2.45 1.60 15.93
CA LEU A 406 -3.66 1.38 16.72
C LEU A 406 -3.42 1.91 18.15
N THR A 407 -4.27 2.83 18.59
CA THR A 407 -4.20 3.42 19.93
C THR A 407 -4.85 2.52 20.99
N GLU A 408 -4.48 2.70 22.25
CA GLU A 408 -5.14 2.00 23.38
C GLU A 408 -6.64 2.34 23.51
N GLU A 409 -7.08 3.44 22.90
CA GLU A 409 -8.45 3.93 22.93
C GLU A 409 -9.34 3.30 21.84
N GLY A 410 -8.77 2.43 20.99
CA GLY A 410 -9.51 1.80 19.88
C GLY A 410 -9.71 2.76 18.71
N THR A 411 -8.71 3.56 18.39
CA THR A 411 -8.66 4.38 17.16
C THR A 411 -7.40 4.09 16.37
N THR A 412 -7.49 4.21 15.05
CA THR A 412 -6.33 4.07 14.17
C THR A 412 -5.78 5.44 13.84
N VAL A 413 -4.49 5.67 14.08
CA VAL A 413 -3.80 6.90 13.72
C VAL A 413 -2.87 6.63 12.55
N VAL A 414 -2.97 7.45 11.51
CA VAL A 414 -2.08 7.43 10.34
C VAL A 414 -1.17 8.64 10.43
N ASN A 415 0.15 8.44 10.49
CA ASN A 415 1.10 9.54 10.31
C ASN A 415 1.84 9.38 8.98
N ALA A 416 1.83 10.43 8.18
CA ALA A 416 2.62 10.51 6.95
C ALA A 416 3.77 11.49 7.15
N PHE A 417 4.99 10.97 7.11
CA PHE A 417 6.21 11.77 7.18
C PHE A 417 6.75 12.05 5.78
N ASP A 418 7.31 13.24 5.57
CA ASP A 418 8.01 13.55 4.33
C ASP A 418 9.41 12.97 4.38
N TYR A 419 9.77 12.13 3.42
CA TYR A 419 11.08 11.48 3.45
C TYR A 419 12.25 12.47 3.38
N ARG A 420 12.05 13.67 2.82
CA ARG A 420 13.10 14.70 2.74
C ARG A 420 13.54 15.18 4.12
N ASP A 421 12.68 15.04 5.13
CA ASP A 421 13.04 15.32 6.52
C ASP A 421 14.07 14.31 7.06
N LEU A 422 14.30 13.18 6.38
CA LEU A 422 15.40 12.26 6.67
C LEU A 422 16.71 12.65 5.98
N LEU A 423 16.70 13.41 4.89
CA LEU A 423 17.92 13.66 4.10
C LEU A 423 18.88 14.61 4.84
N PRO A 424 20.21 14.45 4.66
CA PRO A 424 21.17 15.45 5.13
C PRO A 424 20.83 16.80 4.50
N GLN A 425 20.87 17.86 5.29
CA GLN A 425 20.68 19.21 4.81
C GLN A 425 22.05 19.76 4.42
N ASP A 426 22.20 20.21 3.18
CA ASP A 426 23.43 20.85 2.67
C ASP A 426 23.68 22.24 3.28
#